data_AF-A0A9P0PMZ7-F1
#
_entry.id   AF-A0A9P0PMZ7-F1
#
_cell.length_a   1.000
_cell.length_b   1.000
_cell.length_c   1.000
_cell.angle_alpha   90.00
_cell.angle_beta   90.00
_cell.angle_gamma   90.00
#
_symmetry.space_group_name_H-M   'P 1'
#
loop_
_entity.id
_entity.type
_entity.pdbx_description
1 polymer ?
#
loop_
_entity_poly.entity_id
_entity_poly.type
_entity_poly.pdbx_seq_one_letter_code
_entity_poly.pdbx_strand_id
1 'polypeptide(L)'
;MYSCEDDLSAEVIPIKRKKGQKQVIYKNEVIKGARVRGKEYLHYKGIKVNQRTIGEPCRCRSCCFDKIPEGERQEMFDRFYALETKNEQNAYMQALIECSEISRKRPTVDQNNAKPKSKSYKYYVSSSSGKHRVCKTTFISIHGVTVDRVCRLSKLISMGKPPNDRRGKKTPGNAKP
;
A
#
# COMPACT_ATOMS: atom_id res chain seq x y z
N MET A 1 -30.43 21.74 -27.83
CA MET A 1 -30.67 22.17 -26.44
C MET A 1 -31.67 21.22 -25.83
N TYR A 2 -31.24 20.27 -25.01
CA TYR A 2 -32.05 19.63 -23.97
C TYR A 2 -31.07 19.10 -22.92
N SER A 3 -30.92 19.89 -21.85
CA SER A 3 -30.28 19.49 -20.59
C SER A 3 -31.26 18.61 -19.83
N CYS A 4 -30.77 17.51 -19.26
CA CYS A 4 -31.42 16.63 -18.27
C CYS A 4 -30.43 15.45 -18.09
N GLU A 5 -29.92 15.08 -16.92
CA GLU A 5 -30.35 15.28 -15.54
C GLU A 5 -29.12 15.25 -14.63
N ASP A 6 -29.06 16.19 -13.69
CA ASP A 6 -28.17 16.16 -12.53
C ASP A 6 -28.49 14.91 -11.68
N ASP A 7 -27.62 13.90 -11.74
CA ASP A 7 -27.64 12.77 -10.80
C ASP A 7 -27.19 13.29 -9.44
N LEU A 8 -28.17 13.71 -8.64
CA LEU A 8 -28.04 14.15 -7.25
C LEU A 8 -27.46 12.98 -6.44
N SER A 9 -26.13 12.92 -6.34
CA SER A 9 -25.46 11.97 -5.45
C SER A 9 -25.79 12.33 -4.01
N ALA A 10 -26.83 11.69 -3.45
CA ALA A 10 -27.18 11.81 -2.05
C ALA A 10 -25.95 11.46 -1.19
N GLU A 11 -25.37 12.45 -0.53
CA GLU A 11 -24.22 12.25 0.34
C GLU A 11 -24.65 11.39 1.54
N VAL A 12 -24.38 10.08 1.48
CA VAL A 12 -24.66 9.17 2.58
C VAL A 12 -23.76 9.53 3.76
N ILE A 13 -24.31 10.21 4.77
CA ILE A 13 -23.57 10.66 5.94
C ILE A 13 -23.13 9.43 6.76
N PRO A 14 -21.82 9.18 6.90
CA PRO A 14 -21.36 7.98 7.57
C PRO A 14 -21.51 8.10 9.09
N ILE A 15 -22.03 7.05 9.74
CA ILE A 15 -22.33 7.04 11.18
C ILE A 15 -21.29 6.19 11.94
N LYS A 16 -21.18 6.40 13.26
CA LYS A 16 -20.40 5.52 14.16
C LYS A 16 -21.06 4.15 14.26
N ARG A 17 -20.24 3.09 14.45
CA ARG A 17 -20.74 1.72 14.56
C ARG A 17 -21.60 1.52 15.80
N LYS A 18 -22.83 1.03 15.63
CA LYS A 18 -23.75 0.60 16.69
C LYS A 18 -24.07 -0.89 16.52
N LYS A 19 -24.22 -1.63 17.62
CA LYS A 19 -24.54 -3.07 17.59
C LYS A 19 -25.98 -3.24 17.05
N GLY A 20 -26.18 -4.15 16.09
CA GLY A 20 -27.51 -4.50 15.56
C GLY A 20 -27.99 -3.75 14.31
N GLN A 21 -27.32 -2.68 13.87
CA GLN A 21 -27.68 -1.97 12.63
C GLN A 21 -26.90 -2.55 11.44
N LYS A 22 -27.60 -3.03 10.39
CA LYS A 22 -26.97 -3.64 9.20
C LYS A 22 -26.92 -2.72 7.97
N GLN A 23 -27.77 -1.70 7.88
CA GLN A 23 -27.95 -0.87 6.67
C GLN A 23 -27.28 0.51 6.74
N VAL A 24 -26.24 0.69 7.56
CA VAL A 24 -25.59 1.99 7.76
C VAL A 24 -24.16 1.93 7.26
N ILE A 25 -23.80 2.85 6.36
CA ILE A 25 -22.40 3.00 5.94
C ILE A 25 -21.60 3.53 7.14
N TYR A 26 -20.65 2.73 7.61
CA TYR A 26 -19.85 3.10 8.76
C TYR A 26 -18.70 4.03 8.35
N LYS A 27 -18.38 5.04 9.18
CA LYS A 27 -17.20 5.92 8.98
C LYS A 27 -15.92 5.14 8.66
N ASN A 28 -15.73 3.99 9.31
CA ASN A 28 -14.56 3.14 9.08
C ASN A 28 -14.53 2.51 7.68
N GLU A 29 -15.69 2.18 7.10
CA GLU A 29 -15.79 1.59 5.77
C GLU A 29 -15.52 2.64 4.70
N VAL A 30 -16.07 3.85 4.85
CA VAL A 30 -15.76 5.00 3.99
C VAL A 30 -14.26 5.28 4.01
N ILE A 31 -13.64 5.39 5.20
CA ILE A 31 -12.19 5.62 5.33
C ILE A 31 -11.39 4.47 4.72
N LYS A 32 -11.83 3.22 4.90
CA LYS A 32 -11.15 2.05 4.30
C LYS A 32 -11.21 2.11 2.78
N GLY A 33 -12.35 2.46 2.19
CA GLY A 33 -12.55 2.62 0.75
C GLY A 33 -11.74 3.77 0.18
N ALA A 34 -11.81 4.95 0.79
CA ALA A 34 -11.01 6.12 0.37
C ALA A 34 -9.50 5.80 0.39
N ARG A 35 -9.02 5.10 1.42
CA ARG A 35 -7.61 4.64 1.49
C ARG A 35 -7.22 3.66 0.40
N VAL A 36 -8.14 2.79 -0.03
CA VAL A 36 -7.87 1.86 -1.14
C VAL A 36 -7.82 2.63 -2.45
N ARG A 37 -8.75 3.54 -2.69
CA ARG A 37 -8.81 4.39 -3.90
C ARG A 37 -7.80 5.54 -3.92
N GLY A 38 -7.05 5.73 -2.83
CA GLY A 38 -6.09 6.83 -2.72
C GLY A 38 -6.72 8.22 -2.63
N LYS A 39 -8.02 8.33 -2.38
CA LYS A 39 -8.74 9.61 -2.30
C LYS A 39 -8.52 10.30 -0.96
N GLU A 40 -8.75 11.61 -0.93
CA GLU A 40 -8.80 12.36 0.31
C GLU A 40 -9.91 11.86 1.24
N TYR A 41 -9.72 11.99 2.54
CA TYR A 41 -10.72 11.60 3.53
C TYR A 41 -10.55 12.32 4.86
N LEU A 42 -11.63 12.38 5.63
CA LEU A 42 -11.59 12.85 7.01
C LEU A 42 -11.25 11.71 7.96
N HIS A 43 -10.21 11.90 8.75
CA HIS A 43 -9.82 10.99 9.81
C HIS A 43 -10.88 10.98 10.93
N TYR A 44 -10.85 9.96 11.80
CA TYR A 44 -11.83 9.86 12.91
C TYR A 44 -11.78 11.04 13.89
N LYS A 45 -10.66 11.78 13.92
CA LYS A 45 -10.48 13.02 14.71
C LYS A 45 -10.92 14.29 13.96
N GLY A 46 -11.51 14.18 12.77
CA GLY A 46 -11.86 15.32 11.92
C GLY A 46 -10.71 15.90 11.10
N ILE A 47 -9.49 15.35 11.22
CA ILE A 47 -8.31 15.83 10.47
C ILE A 47 -8.43 15.40 9.00
N LYS A 48 -8.34 16.36 8.07
CA LYS A 48 -8.30 16.07 6.63
C LYS A 48 -6.98 15.39 6.25
N VAL A 49 -7.08 14.27 5.56
CA VAL A 49 -5.96 13.55 4.96
C VAL A 49 -6.06 13.69 3.46
N ASN A 50 -5.04 14.26 2.84
CA ASN A 50 -5.00 14.50 1.40
C ASN A 50 -5.00 13.19 0.60
N GLN A 51 -5.38 13.31 -0.67
CA GLN A 51 -5.26 12.21 -1.63
C GLN A 51 -3.80 11.76 -1.77
N ARG A 52 -3.63 10.53 -2.21
CA ARG A 52 -2.32 9.95 -2.50
C ARG A 52 -1.82 10.54 -3.81
N THR A 53 -0.52 10.75 -3.87
CA THR A 53 0.20 11.17 -5.06
C THR A 53 1.46 10.34 -5.18
N ILE A 54 2.08 10.38 -6.35
CA ILE A 54 3.44 9.88 -6.52
C ILE A 54 4.36 10.71 -5.59
N GLY A 55 5.23 10.01 -4.88
CA GLY A 55 6.18 10.61 -3.94
C GLY A 55 7.41 11.19 -4.63
N GLU A 56 8.31 11.73 -3.82
CA GLU A 56 9.56 12.32 -4.28
C GLU A 56 10.49 11.33 -5.00
N PRO A 57 11.33 11.82 -5.93
CA PRO A 57 12.31 10.99 -6.61
C PRO A 57 13.33 10.39 -5.62
N CYS A 58 13.83 9.20 -5.95
CA CYS A 58 14.88 8.58 -5.15
C CYS A 58 16.25 9.23 -5.40
N ARG A 59 17.10 9.28 -4.37
CA ARG A 59 18.51 9.73 -4.48
C ARG A 59 19.50 8.57 -4.65
N CYS A 60 19.06 7.44 -5.20
CA CYS A 60 19.93 6.27 -5.33
C CYS A 60 20.90 6.42 -6.51
N ARG A 61 22.09 5.82 -6.41
CA ARG A 61 23.13 5.84 -7.47
C ARG A 61 22.62 5.38 -8.85
N SER A 62 21.64 4.49 -8.90
CA SER A 62 21.07 3.98 -10.14
C SER A 62 20.01 4.89 -10.79
N CYS A 63 19.69 6.03 -10.16
CA CYS A 63 18.68 7.02 -10.58
C CYS A 63 17.39 6.35 -11.10
N CYS A 64 16.92 5.33 -10.39
CA CYS A 64 15.88 4.43 -10.93
C CYS A 64 14.50 5.07 -11.02
N PHE A 65 14.27 6.22 -10.38
CA PHE A 65 13.05 6.99 -10.55
C PHE A 65 13.03 7.70 -11.91
N ASP A 66 14.15 8.31 -12.33
CA ASP A 66 14.26 9.10 -13.55
C ASP A 66 14.30 8.22 -14.82
N LYS A 67 14.74 6.97 -14.67
CA LYS A 67 14.72 5.97 -15.75
C LYS A 67 13.31 5.58 -16.19
N ILE A 68 12.31 5.83 -15.35
CA ILE A 68 10.92 5.54 -15.65
C ILE A 68 10.26 6.87 -16.01
N PRO A 69 9.74 7.03 -17.23
CA PRO A 69 9.12 8.27 -17.66
C PRO A 69 7.88 8.55 -16.82
N GLU A 70 7.53 9.83 -16.69
CA GLU A 70 6.45 10.27 -15.82
C GLU A 70 5.10 9.64 -16.18
N GLY A 71 4.79 9.53 -17.47
CA GLY A 71 3.56 8.87 -17.94
C GLY A 71 3.44 7.42 -17.48
N GLU A 72 4.53 6.64 -17.53
CA GLU A 72 4.52 5.25 -17.04
C GLU A 72 4.38 5.19 -15.50
N ARG A 73 4.99 6.15 -14.77
CA ARG A 73 4.81 6.25 -13.31
C ARG A 73 3.36 6.53 -12.95
N GLN A 74 2.73 7.45 -13.67
CA GLN A 74 1.33 7.80 -13.48
C GLN A 74 0.41 6.62 -13.81
N GLU A 75 0.64 5.94 -14.92
CA GLU A 75 -0.12 4.76 -15.30
C GLU A 75 -0.02 3.64 -14.24
N MET A 76 1.16 3.39 -13.70
CA MET A 76 1.35 2.41 -12.61
C MET A 76 0.62 2.84 -11.32
N PHE A 77 0.64 4.12 -10.99
CA PHE A 77 -0.07 4.67 -9.85
C PHE A 77 -1.59 4.50 -10.02
N ASP A 78 -2.12 4.86 -11.19
CA ASP A 78 -3.54 4.78 -11.50
C ASP A 78 -4.01 3.33 -11.53
N ARG A 79 -3.27 2.42 -12.19
CA ARG A 79 -3.53 0.97 -12.17
C ARG A 79 -3.57 0.42 -10.74
N PHE A 80 -2.68 0.87 -9.87
CA PHE A 80 -2.65 0.43 -8.46
C PHE A 80 -3.86 0.90 -7.65
N TYR A 81 -4.31 2.14 -7.88
CA TYR A 81 -5.45 2.74 -7.17
C TYR A 81 -6.81 2.42 -7.80
N ALA A 82 -6.82 1.86 -9.01
CA ALA A 82 -8.00 1.26 -9.65
C ALA A 82 -8.42 -0.08 -9.01
N LEU A 83 -7.50 -0.78 -8.32
CA LEU A 83 -7.81 -2.04 -7.62
C LEU A 83 -8.85 -1.81 -6.51
N GLU A 84 -9.84 -2.71 -6.42
CA GLU A 84 -11.01 -2.53 -5.56
C GLU A 84 -10.71 -2.81 -4.10
N THR A 85 -9.81 -3.78 -3.84
CA THR A 85 -9.53 -4.24 -2.48
C THR A 85 -8.09 -4.03 -2.05
N LYS A 86 -7.90 -3.85 -0.73
CA LYS A 86 -6.56 -3.79 -0.15
C LYS A 86 -5.78 -5.09 -0.33
N ASN A 87 -6.48 -6.22 -0.47
CA ASN A 87 -5.86 -7.52 -0.70
C ASN A 87 -5.26 -7.57 -2.10
N GLU A 88 -6.02 -7.20 -3.13
CA GLU A 88 -5.52 -7.08 -4.51
C GLU A 88 -4.31 -6.16 -4.58
N GLN A 89 -4.39 -4.96 -4.00
CA GLN A 89 -3.25 -4.05 -3.96
C GLN A 89 -2.01 -4.69 -3.33
N ASN A 90 -2.18 -5.40 -2.22
CA ASN A 90 -1.04 -6.03 -1.56
C ASN A 90 -0.50 -7.22 -2.35
N ALA A 91 -1.36 -8.00 -2.99
CA ALA A 91 -0.99 -9.14 -3.83
C ALA A 91 -0.20 -8.65 -5.05
N TYR A 92 -0.70 -7.60 -5.71
CA TYR A 92 0.00 -6.89 -6.78
C TYR A 92 1.40 -6.44 -6.33
N MET A 93 1.50 -5.74 -5.20
CA MET A 93 2.80 -5.32 -4.67
C MET A 93 3.71 -6.50 -4.31
N GLN A 94 3.18 -7.61 -3.79
CA GLN A 94 3.99 -8.79 -3.46
C GLN A 94 4.53 -9.49 -4.71
N ALA A 95 3.76 -9.54 -5.80
CA ALA A 95 4.22 -10.08 -7.07
C ALA A 95 5.42 -9.31 -7.65
N LEU A 96 5.57 -8.04 -7.27
CA LEU A 96 6.68 -7.17 -7.64
C LEU A 96 7.88 -7.21 -6.67
N ILE A 97 7.82 -8.04 -5.63
CA ILE A 97 8.89 -8.20 -4.63
C ILE A 97 9.46 -9.61 -4.73
N GLU A 98 10.75 -9.72 -5.02
CA GLU A 98 11.46 -10.99 -4.95
C GLU A 98 12.21 -11.11 -3.63
N CYS A 99 12.05 -12.25 -2.95
CA CYS A 99 12.77 -12.59 -1.74
C CYS A 99 13.79 -13.68 -2.06
N SER A 100 15.05 -13.49 -1.66
CA SER A 100 16.11 -14.50 -1.81
C SER A 100 16.86 -14.71 -0.50
N GLU A 101 17.36 -15.91 -0.27
CA GLU A 101 18.23 -16.20 0.86
C GLU A 101 19.63 -15.62 0.63
N ILE A 102 20.29 -15.17 1.70
CA ILE A 102 21.64 -14.62 1.63
C ILE A 102 22.63 -15.78 1.79
N SER A 103 23.23 -16.21 0.67
CA SER A 103 24.20 -17.32 0.63
C SER A 103 25.58 -16.95 1.16
N ARG A 104 26.05 -15.72 0.91
CA ARG A 104 27.36 -15.24 1.36
C ARG A 104 27.21 -14.13 2.37
N LYS A 105 27.88 -14.27 3.52
CA LYS A 105 27.93 -13.26 4.59
C LYS A 105 29.35 -12.72 4.69
N ARG A 106 29.49 -11.40 4.80
CA ARG A 106 30.77 -10.79 5.15
C ARG A 106 30.98 -10.96 6.66
N PRO A 107 32.13 -11.46 7.12
CA PRO A 107 32.44 -11.49 8.55
C PRO A 107 32.41 -10.06 9.09
N THR A 108 31.60 -9.81 10.12
CA THR A 108 31.64 -8.56 10.90
C THR A 108 32.45 -8.78 12.16
N VAL A 109 33.17 -7.74 12.59
CA VAL A 109 34.05 -7.75 13.78
C VAL A 109 33.26 -8.09 15.06
N ASP A 110 31.96 -7.81 15.07
CA ASP A 110 31.10 -7.90 16.25
C ASP A 110 29.99 -8.96 16.05
N GLN A 111 30.38 -10.23 15.88
CA GLN A 111 29.46 -11.34 15.60
C GLN A 111 28.45 -11.60 16.73
N ASN A 112 28.76 -11.19 17.96
CA ASN A 112 27.92 -11.45 19.13
C ASN A 112 26.71 -10.51 19.24
N ASN A 113 26.75 -9.31 18.65
CA ASN A 113 25.69 -8.30 18.80
C ASN A 113 24.79 -8.11 17.58
N ALA A 114 25.23 -8.49 16.37
CA ALA A 114 24.45 -8.25 15.16
C ALA A 114 23.59 -9.47 14.78
N LYS A 115 22.25 -9.38 14.87
CA LYS A 115 21.34 -10.36 14.26
C LYS A 115 21.52 -10.32 12.74
N PRO A 116 22.12 -11.36 12.11
CA PRO A 116 22.43 -11.31 10.69
C PRO A 116 21.13 -11.34 9.87
N LYS A 117 21.07 -10.51 8.83
CA LYS A 117 19.98 -10.61 7.84
C LYS A 117 20.13 -11.95 7.12
N SER A 118 19.08 -12.78 7.18
CA SER A 118 19.02 -14.05 6.45
C SER A 118 18.43 -13.94 5.05
N LYS A 119 17.68 -12.85 4.79
CA LYS A 119 16.92 -12.66 3.56
C LYS A 119 17.21 -11.30 2.94
N SER A 120 17.26 -11.28 1.61
CA SER A 120 17.38 -10.10 0.77
C SER A 120 16.10 -9.90 -0.04
N TYR A 121 15.77 -8.65 -0.33
CA TYR A 121 14.57 -8.28 -1.09
C TYR A 121 14.95 -7.41 -2.28
N LYS A 122 14.45 -7.76 -3.46
CA LYS A 122 14.54 -6.96 -4.68
C LYS A 122 13.15 -6.45 -5.04
N TYR A 123 13.08 -5.20 -5.49
CA TYR A 123 11.84 -4.53 -5.84
C TYR A 123 11.82 -4.27 -7.34
N TYR A 124 10.66 -4.47 -7.94
CA TYR A 124 10.44 -4.24 -9.36
C TYR A 124 9.20 -3.40 -9.58
N VAL A 125 9.10 -2.82 -10.77
CA VAL A 125 7.89 -2.18 -11.27
C VAL A 125 7.67 -2.61 -12.70
N SER A 126 6.41 -2.66 -13.13
CA SER A 126 6.02 -3.14 -14.46
C SER A 126 5.40 -2.00 -15.25
N SER A 127 6.13 -1.53 -16.27
CA SER A 127 5.63 -0.57 -17.24
C SER A 127 5.43 -1.22 -18.61
N SER A 128 4.91 -0.46 -19.57
CA SER A 128 4.82 -0.84 -20.98
C SER A 128 6.17 -1.25 -21.56
N SER A 129 7.25 -0.63 -21.09
CA SER A 129 8.63 -0.91 -21.49
C SER A 129 9.22 -2.16 -20.82
N GLY A 130 8.47 -2.81 -19.91
CA GLY A 130 8.84 -4.06 -19.27
C GLY A 130 9.02 -3.96 -17.75
N LYS A 131 9.76 -4.93 -17.19
CA LYS A 131 10.00 -5.05 -15.73
C LYS A 131 11.30 -4.35 -15.35
N HIS A 132 11.20 -3.27 -14.57
CA HIS A 132 12.37 -2.49 -14.12
C HIS A 132 12.71 -2.80 -12.66
N ARG A 133 13.98 -3.10 -12.39
CA ARG A 133 14.48 -3.23 -11.01
C ARG A 133 14.68 -1.84 -10.41
N VAL A 134 14.06 -1.59 -9.26
CA VAL A 134 14.09 -0.30 -8.56
C VAL A 134 14.58 -0.42 -7.12
N CYS A 135 14.96 0.71 -6.54
CA CYS A 135 15.21 0.78 -5.10
C CYS A 135 13.87 0.79 -4.33
N LYS A 136 13.93 0.48 -3.03
CA LYS A 136 12.75 0.49 -2.16
C LYS A 136 12.06 1.86 -2.14
N THR A 137 12.83 2.95 -2.15
CA THR A 137 12.30 4.32 -2.11
C THR A 137 11.48 4.66 -3.36
N THR A 138 11.97 4.31 -4.54
CA THR A 138 11.24 4.46 -5.81
C THR A 138 9.97 3.62 -5.81
N PHE A 139 10.06 2.36 -5.36
CA PHE A 139 8.90 1.49 -5.25
C PHE A 139 7.81 2.08 -4.34
N ILE A 140 8.21 2.67 -3.21
CA ILE A 140 7.31 3.37 -2.28
C ILE A 140 6.70 4.61 -2.93
N SER A 141 7.52 5.40 -3.62
CA SER A 141 7.13 6.69 -4.18
C SER A 141 6.18 6.53 -5.35
N ILE A 142 6.46 5.63 -6.30
CA ILE A 142 5.58 5.33 -7.44
C ILE A 142 4.20 4.85 -6.98
N HIS A 143 4.12 4.05 -5.91
CA HIS A 143 2.84 3.54 -5.42
C HIS A 143 2.18 4.43 -4.35
N GLY A 144 2.80 5.54 -3.93
CA GLY A 144 2.25 6.41 -2.88
C GLY A 144 2.02 5.73 -1.52
N VAL A 145 2.78 4.68 -1.19
CA VAL A 145 2.59 3.85 0.01
C VAL A 145 3.55 4.22 1.14
N THR A 146 3.35 3.65 2.34
CA THR A 146 4.30 3.82 3.45
C THR A 146 5.38 2.74 3.45
N VAL A 147 6.55 3.08 4.01
CA VAL A 147 7.67 2.14 4.21
C VAL A 147 7.22 0.88 4.97
N ASP A 148 6.38 1.04 5.99
CA ASP A 148 5.86 -0.05 6.81
C ASP A 148 5.00 -1.03 6.02
N ARG A 149 4.21 -0.52 5.05
CA ARG A 149 3.40 -1.39 4.18
C ARG A 149 4.33 -2.33 3.41
N VAL A 150 5.37 -1.79 2.80
CA VAL A 150 6.36 -2.57 2.03
C VAL A 150 7.11 -3.55 2.95
N CYS A 151 7.61 -3.09 4.10
CA CYS A 151 8.27 -3.94 5.09
C CYS A 151 7.41 -5.14 5.52
N ARG A 152 6.12 -4.90 5.79
CA ARG A 152 5.17 -5.96 6.16
C ARG A 152 5.02 -6.98 5.03
N LEU A 153 4.85 -6.52 3.79
CA LEU A 153 4.68 -7.40 2.64
C LEU A 153 5.93 -8.25 2.38
N SER A 154 7.12 -7.66 2.46
CA SER A 154 8.40 -8.37 2.37
C SER A 154 8.51 -9.47 3.43
N LYS A 155 8.18 -9.17 4.70
CA LYS A 155 8.17 -10.16 5.79
C LYS A 155 7.19 -11.30 5.54
N LEU A 156 6.00 -11.01 5.00
CA LEU A 156 5.01 -12.05 4.69
C LEU A 156 5.47 -12.99 3.57
N ILE A 157 6.09 -12.47 2.50
CA ILE A 157 6.73 -13.29 1.45
C ILE A 157 7.77 -14.21 2.08
N SER A 158 8.59 -13.64 2.96
CA SER A 158 9.62 -14.37 3.70
C SER A 158 9.06 -15.51 4.55
N MET A 159 7.80 -15.41 4.99
CA MET A 159 7.11 -16.43 5.79
C MET A 159 6.25 -17.36 4.94
N GLY A 160 6.20 -17.18 3.61
CA GLY A 160 5.29 -17.91 2.73
C GLY A 160 3.80 -17.62 2.98
N LYS A 161 3.46 -16.44 3.51
CA LYS A 161 2.08 -16.09 3.90
C LYS A 161 1.44 -15.10 2.93
N PRO A 162 0.14 -15.27 2.58
CA PRO A 162 -0.58 -14.33 1.73
C PRO A 162 -0.84 -12.99 2.44
N PRO A 163 -1.03 -11.88 1.70
CA PRO A 163 -1.06 -10.54 2.26
C PRO A 163 -2.47 -10.10 2.71
N ASN A 164 -3.12 -10.92 3.53
CA ASN A 164 -4.49 -10.71 3.98
C ASN A 164 -4.67 -9.41 4.79
N ASP A 165 -5.76 -8.69 4.52
CA ASP A 165 -6.18 -7.51 5.27
C ASP A 165 -6.74 -7.89 6.64
N ARG A 166 -6.04 -7.45 7.69
CA ARG A 166 -6.36 -7.69 9.09
C ARG A 166 -6.91 -6.43 9.80
N ARG A 167 -7.21 -5.35 9.06
CA ARG A 167 -7.78 -4.12 9.65
C ARG A 167 -9.10 -4.38 10.38
N GLY A 168 -9.14 -4.09 11.67
CA GLY A 168 -10.35 -4.23 12.50
C GLY A 168 -10.74 -5.68 12.80
N LYS A 169 -9.85 -6.65 12.57
CA LYS A 169 -10.08 -8.09 12.87
C LYS A 169 -9.40 -8.55 14.16
N LYS A 170 -8.82 -7.64 14.94
CA LYS A 170 -8.25 -8.00 16.25
C LYS A 170 -9.40 -8.19 17.24
N THR A 171 -9.31 -9.25 18.05
CA THR A 171 -10.17 -9.42 19.21
C THR A 171 -10.06 -8.18 20.10
N PRO A 172 -11.19 -7.53 20.47
CA PRO A 172 -11.13 -6.38 21.36
C PRO A 172 -10.64 -6.84 22.74
N GLY A 173 -9.87 -6.00 23.42
CA GLY A 173 -9.29 -6.33 24.74
C GLY A 173 -10.35 -6.66 25.80
N ASN A 174 -11.60 -6.21 25.58
CA ASN A 174 -12.71 -6.44 26.50
C ASN A 174 -13.61 -7.62 26.06
N ALA A 175 -13.22 -8.41 25.05
CA ALA A 175 -13.92 -9.64 24.75
C ALA A 175 -13.72 -10.62 25.91
N LYS A 176 -14.82 -11.14 26.47
CA LYS A 176 -14.74 -12.28 27.37
C LYS A 176 -14.14 -13.47 26.58
N PRO A 177 -13.23 -14.26 27.20
CA PRO A 177 -12.66 -15.44 26.57
C PRO A 177 -13.74 -16.43 26.13
#